data_AF-A0A3D5Z8R2-F1
#
_entry.id   AF-A0A3D5Z8R2-F1
#
_cell.length_a   1.000
_cell.length_b   1.000
_cell.length_c   1.000
_cell.angle_alpha   90.00
_cell.angle_beta   90.00
_cell.angle_gamma   90.00
#
_symmetry.space_group_name_H-M   'P 1'
#
loop_
_entity.id
_entity.type
_entity.pdbx_description
1 polymer ?
#
loop_
_entity_poly.entity_id
_entity_poly.type
_entity_poly.pdbx_seq_one_letter_code
_entity_poly.pdbx_strand_id
1 'polypeptide(L)'
;MKRLSHFLAFLFVALPFALQCQTKQIKNLDTYLEKAMQDWGVPGMEVLIVKDGEVLLEKGYGVRNTETNEPVTENTLMAIASNTKAFTTASLSML
;
A
#
# COMPACT_ATOMS: atom_id res chain seq x y z
N MET A 1 19.32 -47.07 -6.61
CA MET A 1 18.20 -46.46 -7.35
C MET A 1 17.04 -45.98 -6.46
N LYS A 2 16.57 -46.77 -5.48
CA LYS A 2 15.45 -46.36 -4.61
C LYS A 2 15.72 -45.06 -3.82
N ARG A 3 16.93 -44.87 -3.27
CA ARG A 3 17.29 -43.64 -2.52
C ARG A 3 17.28 -42.36 -3.37
N LEU A 4 17.65 -42.44 -4.65
CA LEU A 4 17.62 -41.31 -5.58
C LEU A 4 16.18 -40.93 -5.95
N SER A 5 15.30 -41.93 -6.10
CA SER A 5 13.87 -41.72 -6.36
C SER A 5 13.15 -41.06 -5.17
N HIS A 6 13.50 -41.40 -3.93
CA HIS A 6 12.91 -40.75 -2.73
C HIS A 6 13.40 -39.31 -2.58
N PHE A 7 14.68 -39.05 -2.92
CA PHE A 7 15.23 -37.70 -2.91
C PHE A 7 14.57 -36.80 -3.97
N LEU A 8 14.36 -37.31 -5.18
CA LEU A 8 13.65 -36.59 -6.23
C LEU A 8 12.17 -36.34 -5.88
N ALA A 9 11.50 -37.31 -5.24
CA ALA A 9 10.12 -37.12 -4.76
C ALA A 9 10.04 -36.06 -3.64
N PHE A 10 10.99 -36.05 -2.71
CA PHE A 10 11.08 -35.01 -1.68
C PHE A 10 11.33 -33.62 -2.28
N LEU A 11 12.22 -33.52 -3.27
CA LEU A 11 12.50 -32.28 -3.98
C LEU A 11 11.25 -31.75 -4.70
N PHE A 12 10.48 -32.63 -5.35
CA PHE A 12 9.25 -32.28 -6.05
C PHE A 12 8.13 -31.76 -5.12
N VAL A 13 8.07 -32.26 -3.89
CA VAL A 13 7.10 -31.81 -2.86
C VAL A 13 7.54 -30.49 -2.19
N ALA A 14 8.85 -30.26 -2.03
CA ALA A 14 9.37 -29.05 -1.38
C ALA A 14 9.37 -27.80 -2.28
N LEU A 15 9.50 -27.97 -3.60
CA LEU A 15 9.50 -26.88 -4.59
C LEU A 15 8.24 -25.98 -4.58
N PRO A 16 7.00 -26.50 -4.54
CA PRO A 16 5.80 -25.66 -4.51
C PRO A 16 5.64 -24.89 -3.18
N PHE A 17 6.22 -25.36 -2.07
CA PHE A 17 6.17 -24.66 -0.79
C PHE A 17 7.03 -23.38 -0.80
N ALA A 18 8.17 -23.39 -1.52
CA ALA A 18 9.00 -22.20 -1.72
C ALA A 18 8.38 -21.18 -2.68
N LEU A 19 7.48 -21.61 -3.58
CA LEU A 19 6.82 -20.74 -4.56
C LEU A 19 5.55 -20.05 -4.01
N GLN A 20 5.05 -20.43 -2.84
CA GLN A 20 3.86 -19.82 -2.23
C GLN A 20 4.13 -18.50 -1.48
N CYS A 21 5.36 -17.98 -1.50
CA CYS A 21 5.63 -16.63 -1.01
C CYS A 21 5.30 -15.60 -2.11
N GLN A 22 4.02 -15.43 -2.43
CA GLN A 22 3.59 -14.23 -3.13
C GLN A 22 3.81 -13.07 -2.17
N THR A 23 4.89 -12.32 -2.38
CA THR A 23 5.05 -11.02 -1.74
C THR A 23 3.76 -10.24 -1.95
N LYS A 24 3.25 -9.62 -0.89
CA LYS A 24 2.05 -8.76 -0.84
C LYS A 24 2.34 -7.45 -1.59
N GLN A 25 2.82 -7.58 -2.83
CA GLN A 25 3.39 -6.50 -3.62
C GLN A 25 2.30 -5.99 -4.56
N ILE A 26 1.75 -4.83 -4.22
CA ILE A 26 0.81 -4.12 -5.07
C ILE A 26 1.63 -3.48 -6.21
N LYS A 27 1.76 -4.20 -7.32
CA LYS A 27 2.50 -3.70 -8.49
C LYS A 27 1.73 -2.55 -9.14
N ASN A 28 2.46 -1.57 -9.67
CA ASN A 28 1.94 -0.45 -10.46
C ASN A 28 1.01 0.53 -9.72
N LEU A 29 1.02 0.55 -8.38
CA LEU A 29 0.19 1.47 -7.61
C LEU A 29 0.61 2.92 -7.81
N ASP A 30 1.92 3.20 -7.83
CA ASP A 30 2.44 4.55 -8.10
C ASP A 30 1.92 5.10 -9.43
N THR A 31 2.00 4.31 -10.51
CA THR A 31 1.49 4.71 -11.84
C THR A 31 -0.01 4.98 -11.81
N TYR A 32 -0.78 4.15 -11.10
CA TYR A 32 -2.22 4.36 -10.96
C TYR A 32 -2.53 5.66 -10.19
N LEU A 33 -1.84 5.91 -9.09
CA LEU A 33 -2.04 7.08 -8.23
C LEU A 33 -1.60 8.37 -8.93
N GLU A 34 -0.49 8.35 -9.67
CA GLU A 34 -0.06 9.47 -10.51
C GLU A 34 -1.08 9.75 -11.62
N LYS A 35 -1.63 8.72 -12.27
CA LYS A 35 -2.71 8.88 -13.23
C LYS A 35 -3.97 9.46 -12.57
N ALA A 36 -4.35 8.98 -11.39
CA ALA A 36 -5.50 9.53 -10.67
C ALA A 36 -5.29 11.01 -10.31
N MET A 37 -4.09 11.39 -9.87
CA MET A 37 -3.76 12.79 -9.61
C MET A 37 -3.96 13.67 -10.85
N GLN A 38 -3.57 13.16 -12.03
CA GLN A 38 -3.80 13.83 -13.32
C GLN A 38 -5.28 13.86 -13.72
N ASP A 39 -5.97 12.73 -13.63
CA ASP A 39 -7.39 12.59 -14.01
C ASP A 39 -8.28 13.55 -13.19
N TRP A 40 -7.95 13.76 -11.92
CA TRP A 40 -8.70 14.63 -11.01
C TRP A 40 -8.16 16.07 -10.97
N GLY A 41 -7.03 16.35 -11.61
CA GLY A 41 -6.44 17.68 -11.69
C GLY A 41 -6.02 18.24 -10.32
N VAL A 42 -5.62 17.38 -9.37
CA VAL A 42 -5.18 17.81 -8.04
C VAL A 42 -3.65 17.99 -8.02
N PRO A 43 -3.11 19.01 -7.35
CA PRO A 43 -1.67 19.31 -7.37
C PRO A 43 -0.83 18.32 -6.56
N GLY A 44 -1.45 17.66 -5.58
CA GLY A 44 -0.80 16.69 -4.72
C GLY A 44 -1.82 15.78 -4.03
N MET A 45 -1.34 14.64 -3.55
CA MET A 45 -2.14 13.60 -2.91
C MET A 45 -1.28 12.84 -1.90
N GLU A 46 -1.88 12.39 -0.81
CA GLU A 46 -1.25 11.51 0.17
C GLU A 46 -2.06 10.22 0.28
N VAL A 47 -1.39 9.07 0.32
CA VAL A 47 -2.05 7.76 0.35
C VAL A 47 -1.41 6.85 1.40
N LEU A 48 -2.27 6.34 2.29
CA LEU A 48 -1.96 5.31 3.28
C LEU A 48 -2.81 4.06 2.99
N ILE A 49 -2.17 2.89 2.88
CA ILE A 49 -2.84 1.59 2.72
C ILE A 49 -2.39 0.67 3.85
N VAL A 50 -3.34 0.23 4.66
CA VAL A 50 -3.12 -0.73 5.75
C VAL A 50 -3.91 -2.00 5.48
N LYS A 51 -3.26 -3.16 5.62
CA LYS A 51 -3.90 -4.46 5.49
C LYS A 51 -3.37 -5.43 6.54
N ASP A 52 -4.26 -6.03 7.32
CA ASP A 52 -3.92 -6.96 8.39
C ASP A 52 -2.98 -6.36 9.44
N GLY A 53 -3.15 -5.07 9.74
CA GLY A 53 -2.30 -4.32 10.68
C GLY A 53 -0.94 -3.87 10.09
N GLU A 54 -0.63 -4.22 8.85
CA GLU A 54 0.62 -3.84 8.18
C GLU A 54 0.40 -2.67 7.23
N VAL A 55 1.30 -1.68 7.29
CA VAL A 55 1.36 -0.60 6.30
C VAL A 55 1.95 -1.15 5.00
N LEU A 56 1.16 -1.13 3.94
CA LEU A 56 1.57 -1.55 2.59
C LEU A 56 2.06 -0.39 1.72
N LEU A 57 1.56 0.82 2.00
CA LEU A 57 1.96 2.07 1.36
C LEU A 57 1.72 3.21 2.34
N GLU A 58 2.66 4.13 2.45
CA GLU A 58 2.54 5.42 3.13
C GLU A 58 3.40 6.40 2.34
N LYS A 59 2.76 7.22 1.50
CA LYS A 59 3.50 8.05 0.53
C LYS A 59 2.71 9.28 0.08
N GLY A 60 3.44 10.39 -0.08
CA GLY A 60 2.97 11.61 -0.74
C GLY A 60 3.34 11.65 -2.24
N TYR A 61 2.48 12.31 -3.02
CA TYR A 61 2.59 12.52 -4.46
C TYR A 61 2.35 14.00 -4.78
N GLY A 62 3.10 14.55 -5.73
CA GLY A 62 2.94 15.94 -6.17
C GLY A 62 3.37 16.98 -5.14
N VAL A 63 2.73 18.14 -5.15
CA VAL A 63 3.09 19.31 -4.33
C VAL A 63 1.94 19.79 -3.47
N ARG A 64 2.26 20.24 -2.24
CA ARG A 64 1.28 20.80 -1.29
C ARG A 64 0.99 22.28 -1.53
N ASN A 65 1.85 22.96 -2.28
CA ASN A 65 1.72 24.36 -2.64
C ASN A 65 2.25 24.55 -4.07
N THR A 66 1.38 25.06 -4.96
CA THR A 66 1.69 25.26 -6.39
C THR A 66 2.60 26.45 -6.67
N GLU A 67 2.75 27.38 -5.72
CA GLU A 67 3.65 28.53 -5.82
C GLU A 67 5.06 28.15 -5.38
N THR A 68 5.19 27.46 -4.24
CA THR A 68 6.49 27.08 -3.67
C THR A 68 7.00 25.73 -4.17
N ASN A 69 6.15 24.91 -4.78
CA ASN A 69 6.44 23.53 -5.22
C ASN A 69 6.95 22.63 -4.10
N GLU A 70 6.57 22.90 -2.85
CA GLU A 70 6.91 22.03 -1.74
C GLU A 70 6.23 20.67 -1.90
N PRO A 71 6.96 19.56 -1.69
CA PRO A 71 6.42 18.23 -1.92
C PRO A 71 5.34 17.88 -0.89
N VAL A 72 4.36 17.07 -1.31
CA VAL A 72 3.55 16.30 -0.36
C VAL A 72 4.41 15.17 0.19
N THR A 73 4.37 15.01 1.50
CA THR A 73 5.01 13.91 2.26
C THR A 73 3.96 13.22 3.11
N GLU A 74 4.28 12.05 3.64
CA GLU A 74 3.50 11.29 4.62
C GLU A 74 3.21 12.06 5.94
N ASN A 75 3.88 13.19 6.14
CA ASN A 75 3.69 14.05 7.30
C ASN A 75 2.96 15.36 6.94
N THR A 76 2.40 15.48 5.73
CA THR A 76 1.72 16.70 5.28
C THR A 76 0.30 16.76 5.81
N LEU A 77 0.00 17.73 6.67
CA LEU A 77 -1.36 17.91 7.16
C LEU A 77 -2.30 18.40 6.05
N MET A 78 -3.35 17.62 5.79
CA MET A 78 -4.41 17.95 4.82
C MET A 78 -5.76 18.15 5.53
N ALA A 79 -6.59 19.05 4.99
CA ALA A 79 -7.95 19.20 5.47
C ALA A 79 -8.84 18.04 4.99
N ILE A 80 -9.21 17.13 5.88
CA ILE A 80 -9.97 15.91 5.55
C ILE A 80 -11.51 16.09 5.57
N ALA A 81 -12.01 17.30 5.85
CA ALA A 81 -13.43 17.66 5.83
C ALA A 81 -14.36 16.61 6.49
N SER A 82 -15.37 16.13 5.77
CA SER A 82 -16.37 15.19 6.32
C SER A 82 -15.80 13.82 6.72
N ASN A 83 -14.56 13.48 6.34
CA ASN A 83 -13.93 12.24 6.78
C ASN A 83 -13.69 12.24 8.31
N THR A 84 -13.65 13.43 8.94
CA THR A 84 -13.64 13.58 10.41
C THR A 84 -14.76 12.79 11.11
N LYS A 85 -15.92 12.60 10.45
CA LYS A 85 -17.05 11.85 11.02
C LYS A 85 -16.70 10.40 11.35
N ALA A 86 -15.89 9.73 10.52
CA ALA A 86 -15.47 8.36 10.79
C ALA A 86 -14.66 8.26 12.10
N PHE A 87 -13.77 9.23 12.34
CA PHE A 87 -12.98 9.33 13.58
C PHE A 87 -13.86 9.61 14.79
N THR A 88 -14.84 10.52 14.67
CA THR A 88 -15.79 10.78 15.75
C THR A 88 -16.59 9.54 16.11
N THR A 89 -17.12 8.82 15.12
CA THR A 89 -17.84 7.55 15.35
C THR A 89 -16.94 6.50 16.00
N ALA A 90 -15.72 6.32 15.52
CA ALA A 90 -14.77 5.38 16.12
C ALA A 90 -14.49 5.72 17.59
N SER A 91 -14.28 7.00 17.91
CA SER A 91 -14.04 7.46 19.28
C SER A 91 -15.21 7.17 20.20
N LEU A 92 -16.45 7.36 19.73
CA LEU A 92 -17.66 7.04 20.50
C LEU A 92 -17.82 5.53 20.70
N SER A 93 -17.51 4.70 19.71
CA SER A 93 -17.60 3.24 19.80
C SER A 93 -16.59 2.61 20.78
N MET A 94 -15.57 3.35 21.21
CA MET A 94 -14.56 2.89 22.16
C MET A 94 -14.94 3.13 23.64
N LEU A 95 -15.99 3.93 23.90
CA LEU A 95 -16.51 4.24 25.23
C LEU A 95 -17.47 3.14 25.72
#